data_AF-A0A3C1MXZ0-F1
#
_entry.id   AF-A0A3C1MXZ0-F1
#
_cell.length_a   1.000
_cell.length_b   1.000
_cell.length_c   1.000
_cell.angle_alpha   90.00
_cell.angle_beta   90.00
_cell.angle_gamma   90.00
#
_symmetry.space_group_name_H-M   'P 1'
#
loop_
_entity.id
_entity.type
_entity.pdbx_description
1 polymer ?
#
loop_
_entity_poly.entity_id
_entity_poly.type
_entity_poly.pdbx_seq_one_letter_code
_entity_poly.pdbx_strand_id
1 'polypeptide(L)'
;MTDTYITLAHGNGGRYMRELIEGTFARHLGNPLLDINADAARLPWDAGELMFTTDGFTVQPLEFPGGDIGSLAVHGTVNDLAVSGATPRYLSL
;
A
#
# COMPACT_ATOMS: atom_id res chain seq x y z
N MET A 1 5.18 -1.05 20.24
CA MET A 1 5.12 0.43 20.26
C MET A 1 4.88 0.92 21.67
N THR A 2 5.61 1.95 22.08
CA THR A 2 5.39 2.68 23.34
C THR A 2 4.66 4.01 23.11
N ASP A 3 4.56 4.45 21.86
CA ASP A 3 3.87 5.70 21.51
C ASP A 3 2.37 5.56 21.70
N THR A 4 1.78 6.58 22.31
CA THR A 4 0.33 6.68 22.57
C THR A 4 -0.39 7.59 21.57
N TYR A 5 0.34 8.21 20.64
CA TYR A 5 -0.17 9.14 19.64
C TYR A 5 0.44 8.88 18.25
N ILE A 6 -0.34 9.12 17.20
CA ILE A 6 0.14 9.08 15.81
C ILE A 6 0.91 10.38 15.49
N THR A 7 2.01 10.23 14.77
CA THR A 7 2.91 11.31 14.35
C THR A 7 3.25 11.15 12.87
N LEU A 8 3.83 12.18 12.25
CA LEU A 8 4.27 12.13 10.85
C LEU A 8 5.28 11.01 10.57
N ALA A 9 6.08 10.61 11.57
CA ALA A 9 7.03 9.51 11.43
C ALA A 9 6.35 8.16 11.15
N HIS A 10 5.08 8.00 11.51
CA HIS A 10 4.30 6.79 11.24
C HIS A 10 3.80 6.71 9.79
N GLY A 11 3.88 7.80 9.01
CA GLY A 11 3.43 7.87 7.62
C GLY A 11 4.55 8.07 6.59
N ASN A 12 5.82 7.91 6.98
CA ASN A 12 6.96 8.25 6.12
C ASN A 12 7.62 7.05 5.42
N GLY A 13 7.02 5.85 5.48
CA GLY A 13 7.62 4.64 4.90
C GLY A 13 8.73 3.98 5.74
N GLY A 14 9.10 4.58 6.87
CA GLY A 14 10.27 4.18 7.66
C GLY A 14 9.98 3.20 8.80
N ARG A 15 10.94 3.11 9.72
CA ARG A 15 10.90 2.20 10.88
C ARG A 15 9.63 2.34 11.72
N TYR A 16 9.21 3.57 12.04
CA TYR A 16 8.04 3.81 12.89
C TYR A 16 6.73 3.33 12.23
N MET A 17 6.60 3.49 10.91
CA MET A 17 5.47 2.94 10.15
C MET A 17 5.44 1.41 10.26
N ARG A 18 6.60 0.76 10.10
CA ARG A 18 6.69 -0.71 10.19
C ARG A 18 6.38 -1.22 11.59
N GLU A 19 6.85 -0.56 12.64
CA GLU A 19 6.51 -0.89 14.03
C GLU A 19 5.00 -0.72 14.31
N LEU A 20 4.33 0.25 13.67
CA LEU A 20 2.89 0.44 13.73
C LEU A 20 2.12 -0.68 13.01
N ILE A 21 2.56 -1.05 11.81
CA ILE A 21 2.01 -2.17 11.05
C ILE A 21 2.12 -3.47 11.85
N GLU A 22 3.32 -3.83 12.30
CA GLU A 22 3.57 -5.07 13.04
C GLU A 22 2.86 -5.08 14.40
N GLY A 23 3.02 -4.01 15.19
CA GLY A 23 2.55 -3.96 16.58
C GLY A 23 1.05 -3.77 16.75
N THR A 24 0.39 -3.14 15.78
CA THR A 24 -1.03 -2.80 15.85
C THR A 24 -1.83 -3.53 14.78
N PHE A 25 -1.56 -3.29 13.49
CA PHE A 25 -2.42 -3.83 12.42
C PHE A 25 -2.28 -5.33 12.25
N ALA A 26 -1.06 -5.85 12.07
CA ALA A 26 -0.80 -7.28 11.91
C ALA A 26 -1.28 -8.09 13.13
N ARG A 27 -1.08 -7.54 14.33
CA ARG A 27 -1.53 -8.16 15.59
C ARG A 27 -3.04 -8.39 15.65
N HIS A 28 -3.83 -7.44 15.16
CA HIS A 28 -5.30 -7.48 15.31
C HIS A 28 -6.04 -7.92 14.05
N LEU A 29 -5.43 -7.78 12.86
CA LEU A 29 -6.01 -8.12 11.55
C LEU A 29 -5.35 -9.37 10.93
N GLY A 30 -4.39 -9.96 11.62
CA GLY A 30 -3.64 -11.13 11.19
C GLY A 30 -4.54 -12.29 10.78
N ASN A 31 -4.31 -12.80 9.58
CA ASN A 31 -5.00 -13.96 9.01
C ASN A 31 -4.06 -14.63 8.00
N PRO A 32 -4.38 -15.85 7.51
CA PRO A 32 -3.48 -16.60 6.61
C PRO A 32 -3.14 -15.90 5.29
N LEU A 33 -3.89 -14.88 4.87
CA LEU A 33 -3.65 -14.13 3.63
C LEU A 33 -2.84 -12.86 3.85
N LEU A 34 -2.71 -12.36 5.09
CA LEU A 34 -2.01 -11.12 5.37
C LEU A 34 -0.49 -11.35 5.37
N ASP A 35 0.19 -10.87 4.33
CA ASP A 35 1.63 -10.68 4.32
C ASP A 35 1.95 -9.19 4.36
N ILE A 36 2.54 -8.74 5.46
CA ILE A 36 2.88 -7.32 5.67
C ILE A 36 4.14 -6.88 4.92
N ASN A 37 4.82 -7.79 4.23
CA ASN A 37 5.99 -7.50 3.41
C ASN A 37 5.70 -7.51 1.91
N ALA A 38 4.45 -7.79 1.51
CA ALA A 38 4.03 -7.82 0.12
C ALA A 38 3.39 -6.49 -0.29
N ASP A 39 3.63 -6.06 -1.54
CA ASP A 39 3.06 -4.84 -2.12
C ASP A 39 1.61 -5.03 -2.60
N ALA A 40 1.13 -6.28 -2.68
CA ALA A 40 -0.24 -6.62 -3.02
C ALA A 40 -0.69 -7.91 -2.32
N ALA A 41 -1.97 -7.98 -1.96
CA ALA A 41 -2.59 -9.16 -1.41
C ALA A 41 -3.05 -10.12 -2.52
N ARG A 42 -2.71 -11.40 -2.38
CA ARG A 42 -3.23 -12.48 -3.22
C ARG A 42 -4.57 -12.97 -2.68
N LEU A 43 -5.63 -12.75 -3.46
CA LEU A 43 -6.99 -13.12 -3.10
C LEU A 43 -7.47 -14.33 -3.91
N PRO A 44 -8.10 -15.34 -3.28
CA PRO A 44 -8.73 -16.44 -4.00
C PRO A 44 -9.90 -15.92 -4.84
N TRP A 45 -9.96 -16.31 -6.10
CA TRP A 45 -11.00 -15.89 -7.04
C TRP A 45 -11.44 -17.07 -7.92
N ASP A 46 -12.74 -17.16 -8.24
CA ASP A 46 -13.26 -18.32 -9.00
C ASP A 46 -12.62 -18.45 -10.40
N ALA A 47 -12.18 -17.33 -10.99
CA ALA A 47 -11.49 -17.31 -12.28
C ALA A 47 -9.95 -17.41 -12.16
N GLY A 48 -9.41 -17.78 -11.00
CA GLY A 48 -7.99 -17.96 -10.75
C GLY A 48 -7.48 -17.12 -9.58
N GLU A 49 -6.59 -16.17 -9.89
CA GLU A 49 -5.90 -15.38 -8.87
C GLU A 49 -6.15 -13.89 -9.11
N LEU A 50 -6.57 -13.20 -8.04
CA LEU A 50 -6.72 -11.76 -8.03
C LEU A 50 -5.65 -11.15 -7.14
N MET A 51 -4.83 -10.28 -7.71
CA MET A 51 -3.90 -9.44 -6.95
C MET A 51 -4.57 -8.09 -6.69
N PHE A 52 -4.58 -7.68 -5.43
CA PHE A 52 -5.22 -6.45 -4.98
C PHE A 52 -4.25 -5.61 -4.16
N THR A 53 -4.18 -4.31 -4.48
CA THR A 53 -3.41 -3.33 -3.74
C THR A 53 -4.18 -2.02 -3.66
N THR A 54 -3.79 -1.16 -2.73
CA THR A 54 -4.32 0.19 -2.55
C THR A 54 -3.24 1.08 -1.99
N ASP A 55 -3.23 2.35 -2.40
CA ASP A 55 -2.29 3.34 -1.89
C ASP A 55 -2.98 4.70 -1.72
N GLY A 56 -2.44 5.52 -0.81
CA GLY A 56 -2.96 6.84 -0.46
C GLY A 56 -2.01 7.94 -0.89
N PHE A 57 -2.46 8.84 -1.77
CA PHE A 57 -1.61 9.87 -2.36
C PHE A 57 -1.91 11.26 -1.76
N THR A 58 -0.94 11.84 -1.06
CA THR A 58 -1.08 13.15 -0.39
C THR A 58 0.05 14.13 -0.75
N VAL A 59 0.65 13.98 -1.92
CA VAL A 59 1.78 14.80 -2.37
C VAL A 59 1.41 16.29 -2.51
N GLN A 60 2.35 17.17 -2.17
CA GLN A 60 2.23 18.61 -2.36
C GLN A 60 3.55 19.20 -2.91
N PRO A 61 3.50 20.12 -3.90
CA PRO A 61 2.31 20.59 -4.64
C PRO A 61 1.66 19.48 -5.49
N LEU A 62 0.43 19.72 -5.98
CA LEU A 62 -0.30 18.73 -6.79
C LEU A 62 0.34 18.49 -8.16
N GLU A 63 1.05 19.49 -8.70
CA GLU A 63 1.82 19.42 -9.94
C GLU A 63 3.28 19.78 -9.64
N PHE A 64 4.22 19.01 -10.18
CA PHE A 64 5.65 19.15 -9.91
C PHE A 64 6.50 18.77 -11.14
N PRO A 65 7.79 19.15 -11.21
CA PRO A 65 8.63 18.76 -12.33
C PRO A 65 8.67 17.23 -12.50
N GLY A 66 8.12 16.73 -13.59
CA GLY A 66 8.09 15.30 -13.91
C GLY A 66 6.75 14.59 -13.64
N GLY A 67 5.72 15.27 -13.10
CA GLY A 67 4.40 14.66 -12.92
C GLY A 67 3.42 15.48 -12.11
N ASP A 68 2.30 14.84 -11.78
CA ASP A 68 1.24 15.35 -10.91
C ASP A 68 0.70 14.24 -10.00
N ILE A 69 -0.17 14.61 -9.05
CA ILE A 69 -0.80 13.67 -8.12
C ILE A 69 -1.56 12.54 -8.82
N GLY A 70 -2.18 12.80 -9.97
CA GLY A 70 -2.93 11.81 -10.73
C GLY A 70 -2.00 10.80 -11.38
N SER A 71 -0.92 11.26 -12.00
CA SER A 71 0.13 10.41 -12.56
C SER A 71 0.78 9.55 -11.45
N LEU A 72 1.03 10.13 -10.28
CA LEU A 72 1.56 9.39 -9.13
C LEU A 72 0.57 8.32 -8.65
N ALA A 73 -0.72 8.66 -8.57
CA ALA A 73 -1.76 7.74 -8.13
C ALA A 73 -1.89 6.51 -9.05
N VAL A 74 -1.86 6.75 -10.37
CA VAL A 74 -1.90 5.68 -11.36
C VAL A 74 -0.60 4.87 -11.34
N HIS A 75 0.56 5.52 -11.42
CA HIS A 75 1.84 4.82 -11.52
C HIS A 75 2.16 4.02 -10.26
N GLY A 76 1.92 4.57 -9.05
CA GLY A 76 2.16 3.87 -7.79
C GLY A 76 1.37 2.57 -7.71
N THR A 77 0.05 2.65 -7.86
CA THR A 77 -0.84 1.49 -7.79
C THR A 77 -0.53 0.44 -8.88
N VAL A 78 -0.21 0.90 -10.10
CA VAL A 78 0.20 0.01 -11.20
C VAL A 78 1.52 -0.70 -10.90
N ASN A 79 2.48 0.02 -10.31
CA ASN A 79 3.79 -0.52 -9.97
C ASN A 79 3.68 -1.60 -8.89
N ASP A 80 2.91 -1.38 -7.82
CA ASP A 80 2.71 -2.35 -6.74
C ASP A 80 2.17 -3.70 -7.25
N LEU A 81 1.21 -3.64 -8.19
CA LEU A 81 0.70 -4.82 -8.88
C LEU A 81 1.76 -5.47 -9.77
N ALA A 82 2.50 -4.67 -10.54
CA ALA A 82 3.50 -5.17 -11.49
C ALA A 82 4.68 -5.87 -10.79
N VAL A 83 5.21 -5.29 -9.69
CA VAL A 83 6.30 -5.90 -8.91
C VAL A 83 5.84 -7.17 -8.18
N SER A 84 4.54 -7.27 -7.89
CA SER A 84 3.90 -8.48 -7.37
C SER A 84 3.64 -9.56 -8.44
N GLY A 85 4.06 -9.32 -9.69
CA GLY A 85 3.91 -10.27 -10.80
C GLY A 85 2.54 -10.26 -11.47
N ALA A 86 1.66 -9.34 -11.11
CA ALA A 86 0.34 -9.21 -11.73
C ALA A 86 0.41 -8.43 -13.04
N THR A 87 -0.56 -8.66 -13.93
CA THR A 87 -0.86 -7.73 -15.03
C THR A 87 -1.99 -6.81 -14.60
N PRO A 88 -1.76 -5.51 -14.39
CA PRO A 88 -2.81 -4.56 -13.98
C PRO A 88 -3.91 -4.47 -15.03
N ARG A 89 -5.18 -4.49 -14.61
CA ARG A 89 -6.35 -4.44 -15.51
C ARG A 89 -7.35 -3.36 -15.16
N TYR A 90 -7.51 -3.06 -13.88
CA TYR A 90 -8.55 -2.16 -13.37
C TYR A 90 -7.97 -1.30 -12.25
N LEU A 91 -8.51 -0.09 -12.11
CA LEU A 91 -8.25 0.84 -11.02
C LEU A 91 -9.58 1.36 -10.50
N SER A 92 -9.65 1.66 -9.21
CA SER A 92 -10.73 2.42 -8.58
C SER A 92 -10.26 3.84 -8.27
N LEU A 93 -11.21 4.78 -8.24
CA LEU A 93 -11.00 6.17 -7.83
C LEU A 93 -11.41 6.37 -6.36
#